data_AF-A0A944WCG4-F1
#
_entry.id   AF-A0A944WCG4-F1
#
_cell.length_a   1.000
_cell.length_b   1.000
_cell.length_c   1.000
_cell.angle_alpha   90.00
_cell.angle_beta   90.00
_cell.angle_gamma   90.00
#
_symmetry.space_group_name_H-M   'P 1'
#
loop_
_entity.id
_entity.type
_entity.pdbx_description
1 polymer ?
#
loop_
_entity_poly.entity_id
_entity_poly.type
_entity_poly.pdbx_seq_one_letter_code
_entity_poly.pdbx_strand_id
1 'polypeptide(L)'
;MRAIPVTCSLVVYLLAAIAGGQERVAFTDIEQAGADYSFQGEYQGVVRFGGRSVKSKAGLQVIALGNGKFRGNLLAGGLAGAGWDGETQFELSGDRSGEQLTLSDDVFTVLIEAGVASVTPTHSHSKSWGRLKRVVRQSVTMGMPAPKEAVVLFAGEATEQLLDARITDEGLLMEGVLTRPVVTDFRLHLEFRTPFMPNSLGQARGNSGVYIQQRYEVQVLDSFGLAGVHNECGGIYRQRPPQVNMALPPLVWQTYDIYFRAARFSDVGEKTENARITIYHNGVAIHSNYELTSKTGAGKPEGPQAMPILLQNHRDPVRFRNFWLYHLPTQ
;
A
#
# COMPACT_ATOMS: atom_id res chain seq x y z
N MET A 1 -35.06 -38.02 -16.96
CA MET A 1 -35.05 -36.73 -16.23
C MET A 1 -33.60 -36.29 -16.12
N ARG A 2 -33.21 -35.21 -16.78
CA ARG A 2 -31.84 -34.67 -16.76
C ARG A 2 -31.73 -33.65 -15.63
N ALA A 3 -30.78 -33.83 -14.72
CA ALA A 3 -30.46 -32.87 -13.68
C ALA A 3 -29.70 -31.69 -14.30
N ILE A 4 -30.16 -30.47 -13.99
CA ILE A 4 -29.52 -29.20 -14.36
C ILE A 4 -28.58 -28.82 -13.21
N PRO A 5 -27.32 -28.44 -13.46
CA PRO A 5 -26.45 -27.96 -12.39
C PRO A 5 -26.79 -26.48 -12.08
N VAL A 6 -27.00 -26.20 -10.81
CA VAL A 6 -27.16 -24.84 -10.28
C VAL A 6 -25.76 -24.24 -10.13
N THR A 7 -25.44 -23.27 -10.98
CA THR A 7 -24.25 -22.42 -10.84
C THR A 7 -24.46 -21.44 -9.68
N CYS A 8 -23.58 -21.51 -8.69
CA CYS A 8 -23.50 -20.54 -7.59
C CYS A 8 -22.95 -19.22 -8.14
N SER A 9 -23.79 -18.19 -8.22
CA SER A 9 -23.36 -16.83 -8.55
C SER A 9 -22.79 -16.14 -7.31
N LEU A 10 -21.56 -15.66 -7.43
CA LEU A 10 -20.83 -14.86 -6.45
C LEU A 10 -21.66 -13.62 -6.05
N VAL A 11 -21.85 -13.40 -4.75
CA VAL A 11 -22.62 -12.26 -4.22
C VAL A 11 -21.71 -11.03 -4.12
N VAL A 12 -22.04 -9.97 -4.88
CA VAL A 12 -21.49 -8.62 -4.71
C VAL A 12 -22.04 -8.03 -3.41
N TYR A 13 -21.18 -7.68 -2.46
CA TYR A 13 -21.59 -6.91 -1.29
C TYR A 13 -21.78 -5.43 -1.67
N LEU A 14 -23.02 -5.05 -2.00
CA LEU A 14 -23.43 -3.67 -2.23
C LEU A 14 -23.80 -3.03 -0.88
N LEU A 15 -22.94 -2.15 -0.34
CA LEU A 15 -23.25 -1.32 0.83
C LEU A 15 -23.63 0.08 0.34
N ALA A 16 -24.90 0.25 -0.05
CA ALA A 16 -25.43 1.54 -0.45
C ALA A 16 -25.76 2.40 0.79
N ALA A 17 -24.86 3.32 1.15
CA ALA A 17 -25.19 4.47 1.98
C ALA A 17 -25.26 5.71 1.07
N ILE A 18 -26.48 6.15 0.75
CA ILE A 18 -26.71 7.30 -0.11
C ILE A 18 -26.80 8.55 0.76
N ALA A 19 -25.74 9.36 0.77
CA ALA A 19 -25.79 10.76 1.17
C ALA A 19 -24.73 11.53 0.37
N GLY A 20 -25.10 12.04 -0.82
CA GLY A 20 -24.36 13.06 -1.58
C GLY A 20 -22.93 12.72 -2.07
N GLY A 21 -22.40 11.54 -1.77
CA GLY A 21 -21.09 11.05 -2.22
C GLY A 21 -21.23 9.87 -3.17
N GLN A 22 -20.28 9.73 -4.11
CA GLN A 22 -20.18 8.54 -4.96
C GLN A 22 -20.16 7.27 -4.10
N GLU A 23 -20.76 6.19 -4.61
CA GLU A 23 -20.78 4.90 -3.93
C GLU A 23 -19.35 4.42 -3.63
N ARG A 24 -19.10 4.00 -2.37
CA ARG A 24 -17.83 3.44 -1.93
C ARG A 24 -17.69 2.03 -2.47
N VAL A 25 -17.19 1.92 -3.70
CA VAL A 25 -16.92 0.64 -4.36
C VAL A 25 -15.51 0.18 -4.05
N ALA A 26 -15.35 -1.11 -3.74
CA ALA A 26 -14.05 -1.75 -3.52
C ALA A 26 -13.95 -3.03 -4.33
N PHE A 27 -12.92 -3.10 -5.17
CA PHE A 27 -12.57 -4.29 -5.93
C PHE A 27 -11.38 -4.97 -5.28
N THR A 28 -11.44 -6.29 -5.13
CA THR A 28 -10.32 -7.13 -4.64
C THR A 28 -9.78 -8.07 -5.71
N ASP A 29 -10.38 -8.03 -6.89
CA ASP A 29 -10.07 -8.80 -8.08
C ASP A 29 -9.90 -7.86 -9.27
N ILE A 30 -8.85 -8.11 -10.05
CA ILE A 30 -8.49 -7.33 -11.25
C ILE A 30 -9.55 -7.50 -12.33
N GLU A 31 -10.13 -8.70 -12.48
CA GLU A 31 -11.12 -8.98 -13.52
C GLU A 31 -12.40 -8.15 -13.31
N GLN A 32 -12.68 -7.77 -12.06
CA GLN A 32 -13.84 -6.99 -11.67
C GLN A 32 -13.55 -5.48 -11.57
N ALA A 33 -12.27 -5.07 -11.60
CA ALA A 33 -11.82 -3.71 -11.32
C ALA A 33 -12.19 -2.66 -12.40
N GLY A 34 -12.82 -3.11 -13.50
CA GLY A 34 -13.35 -2.24 -14.55
C GLY A 34 -12.29 -1.57 -15.42
N ALA A 35 -12.76 -0.78 -16.39
CA ALA A 35 -11.91 -0.20 -17.43
C ALA A 35 -10.83 0.76 -16.88
N ASP A 36 -11.14 1.51 -15.81
CA ASP A 36 -10.18 2.49 -15.27
C ASP A 36 -8.93 1.82 -14.69
N TYR A 37 -9.06 0.58 -14.16
CA TYR A 37 -7.93 -0.17 -13.63
C TYR A 37 -6.89 -0.56 -14.70
N SER A 38 -7.30 -0.65 -15.98
CA SER A 38 -6.37 -0.97 -17.07
C SER A 38 -5.26 0.07 -17.25
N PHE A 39 -5.53 1.33 -16.85
CA PHE A 39 -4.57 2.44 -16.89
C PHE A 39 -3.84 2.64 -15.55
N GLN A 40 -4.48 2.27 -14.43
CA GLN A 40 -3.91 2.35 -13.08
C GLN A 40 -2.55 1.64 -13.02
N GLY A 41 -1.57 2.30 -12.41
CA GLY A 41 -0.30 1.69 -12.05
C GLY A 41 0.91 2.48 -12.52
N GLU A 42 2.01 1.76 -12.73
CA GLU A 42 3.32 2.35 -12.99
C GLU A 42 3.74 2.19 -14.45
N TYR A 43 4.43 3.18 -14.97
CA TYR A 43 5.07 3.17 -16.28
C TYR A 43 6.50 3.65 -16.14
N GLN A 44 7.41 3.07 -16.91
CA GLN A 44 8.82 3.44 -16.89
C GLN A 44 9.37 3.59 -18.31
N GLY A 45 10.28 4.53 -18.50
CA GLY A 45 10.93 4.72 -19.78
C GLY A 45 11.87 5.91 -19.77
N VAL A 46 11.92 6.61 -20.90
CA VAL A 46 12.77 7.80 -21.05
C VAL A 46 11.98 8.97 -21.60
N VAL A 47 12.14 10.12 -20.95
CA VAL A 47 11.40 11.36 -21.23
C VAL A 47 12.37 12.53 -21.24
N ARG A 48 12.08 13.52 -22.08
CA ARG A 48 12.74 14.81 -22.09
C ARG A 48 11.99 15.77 -21.15
N PHE A 49 12.71 16.36 -20.20
CA PHE A 49 12.18 17.38 -19.28
C PHE A 49 12.67 18.77 -19.69
N GLY A 50 11.74 19.74 -19.70
CA GLY A 50 11.90 21.20 -19.88
C GLY A 50 13.27 21.72 -20.36
N GLY A 51 13.54 21.66 -21.67
CA GLY A 51 14.71 22.30 -22.30
C GLY A 51 15.99 21.46 -22.38
N ARG A 52 16.01 20.23 -21.83
CA ARG A 52 17.15 19.33 -22.02
C ARG A 52 17.17 18.72 -23.43
N SER A 53 18.32 18.67 -24.08
CA SER A 53 18.46 18.05 -25.42
C SER A 53 18.32 16.52 -25.38
N VAL A 54 18.60 15.89 -24.23
CA VAL A 54 18.70 14.44 -24.08
C VAL A 54 17.55 13.90 -23.23
N LYS A 55 17.06 12.70 -23.58
CA LYS A 55 16.07 11.97 -22.76
C LYS A 55 16.76 11.34 -21.57
N SER A 56 16.16 11.40 -20.40
CA SER A 56 16.61 10.72 -19.19
C SER A 56 15.58 9.70 -18.73
N LYS A 57 15.97 8.79 -17.83
CA LYS A 57 15.03 7.88 -17.18
C LYS A 57 13.88 8.67 -16.55
N ALA A 58 12.68 8.09 -16.60
CA ALA A 58 11.49 8.65 -16.00
C ALA A 58 10.57 7.54 -15.52
N GLY A 59 9.80 7.85 -14.48
CA GLY A 59 8.65 7.08 -14.03
C GLY A 59 7.36 7.86 -14.26
N LEU A 60 6.25 7.17 -14.42
CA LEU A 60 4.91 7.75 -14.39
C LEU A 60 4.04 6.87 -13.50
N GLN A 61 3.42 7.47 -12.50
CA GLN A 61 2.37 6.83 -11.71
C GLN A 61 1.02 7.34 -12.19
N VAL A 62 0.11 6.43 -12.56
CA VAL A 62 -1.24 6.76 -13.03
C VAL A 62 -2.25 6.29 -12.00
N ILE A 63 -3.04 7.24 -11.48
CA ILE A 63 -3.95 7.05 -10.37
C ILE A 63 -5.38 7.32 -10.86
N ALA A 64 -6.20 6.28 -10.90
CA ALA A 64 -7.64 6.38 -11.14
C ALA A 64 -8.34 7.01 -9.94
N LEU A 65 -9.23 7.95 -10.27
CA LEU A 65 -10.09 8.71 -9.36
C LEU A 65 -11.58 8.37 -9.59
N GLY A 66 -11.85 7.36 -10.42
CA GLY A 66 -13.19 6.89 -10.75
C GLY A 66 -13.83 7.68 -11.89
N ASN A 67 -14.83 7.07 -12.52
CA ASN A 67 -15.62 7.67 -13.60
C ASN A 67 -14.76 8.23 -14.74
N GLY A 68 -13.69 7.52 -15.11
CA GLY A 68 -12.79 7.93 -16.18
C GLY A 68 -11.85 9.09 -15.82
N LYS A 69 -11.83 9.56 -14.57
CA LYS A 69 -10.95 10.64 -14.09
C LYS A 69 -9.64 10.07 -13.54
N PHE A 70 -8.54 10.76 -13.82
CA PHE A 70 -7.20 10.33 -13.43
C PHE A 70 -6.31 11.49 -12.99
N ARG A 71 -5.36 11.16 -12.14
CA ARG A 71 -4.15 11.94 -11.88
C ARG A 71 -2.93 11.15 -12.37
N GLY A 72 -1.90 11.86 -12.82
CA GLY A 72 -0.58 11.30 -13.12
C GLY A 72 0.52 12.01 -12.34
N ASN A 73 1.52 11.27 -11.85
CA ASN A 73 2.77 11.86 -11.36
C ASN A 73 3.89 11.45 -12.31
N LEU A 74 4.40 12.40 -13.10
CA LEU A 74 5.56 12.19 -13.96
C LEU A 74 6.84 12.54 -13.18
N LEU A 75 7.75 11.58 -13.07
CA LEU A 75 8.88 11.57 -12.13
C LEU A 75 10.21 11.53 -12.91
N ALA A 76 11.14 12.43 -12.62
CA ALA A 76 12.44 12.43 -13.26
C ALA A 76 13.41 11.42 -12.61
N GLY A 77 14.20 10.71 -13.40
CA GLY A 77 15.16 9.71 -12.92
C GLY A 77 14.59 8.29 -12.78
N GLY A 78 13.29 8.14 -12.52
CA GLY A 78 12.66 6.82 -12.40
C GLY A 78 11.40 6.83 -11.53
N LEU A 79 11.02 5.66 -11.02
CA LEU A 79 9.89 5.49 -10.09
C LEU A 79 10.37 5.65 -8.63
N ALA A 80 9.45 5.84 -7.69
CA ALA A 80 9.76 5.89 -6.26
C ALA A 80 10.51 4.62 -5.80
N GLY A 81 11.66 4.80 -5.12
CA GLY A 81 12.56 3.71 -4.73
C GLY A 81 13.28 3.01 -5.90
N ALA A 82 13.13 3.52 -7.12
CA ALA A 82 13.70 2.94 -8.35
C ALA A 82 14.15 4.06 -9.32
N GLY A 83 15.01 4.94 -8.82
CA GLY A 83 15.72 5.95 -9.62
C GLY A 83 15.12 7.35 -9.62
N TRP A 84 13.90 7.56 -9.10
CA TRP A 84 13.38 8.92 -8.90
C TRP A 84 14.34 9.75 -8.05
N ASP A 85 14.55 11.02 -8.43
CA ASP A 85 15.45 11.94 -7.72
C ASP A 85 14.89 12.44 -6.38
N GLY A 86 13.60 12.21 -6.11
CA GLY A 86 12.93 12.59 -4.86
C GLY A 86 12.41 14.04 -4.85
N GLU A 87 12.59 14.79 -5.94
CA GLU A 87 12.27 16.22 -5.99
C GLU A 87 11.51 16.60 -7.26
N THR A 88 11.95 16.12 -8.42
CA THR A 88 11.38 16.53 -9.70
C THR A 88 10.15 15.67 -10.03
N GLN A 89 8.98 16.26 -9.81
CA GLN A 89 7.67 15.68 -10.10
C GLN A 89 6.78 16.70 -10.81
N PHE A 90 6.00 16.24 -11.78
CA PHE A 90 4.93 17.00 -12.43
C PHE A 90 3.61 16.27 -12.21
N GLU A 91 2.64 16.98 -11.62
CA GLU A 91 1.30 16.47 -11.42
C GLU A 91 0.44 16.78 -12.65
N LEU A 92 -0.09 15.73 -13.25
CA LEU A 92 -0.92 15.77 -14.44
C LEU A 92 -2.36 15.40 -14.05
N SER A 93 -3.33 15.96 -14.76
CA SER A 93 -4.74 15.57 -14.62
C SER A 93 -5.30 15.14 -15.96
N GLY A 94 -6.34 14.31 -15.95
CA GLY A 94 -6.98 13.98 -17.21
C GLY A 94 -8.06 12.92 -17.15
N ASP A 95 -8.43 12.49 -18.35
CA ASP A 95 -9.67 11.81 -18.64
C ASP A 95 -9.44 10.65 -19.60
N ARG A 96 -10.15 9.56 -19.35
CA ARG A 96 -10.25 8.41 -20.26
C ARG A 96 -11.34 8.64 -21.30
N SER A 97 -11.03 8.33 -22.56
CA SER A 97 -11.96 8.25 -23.67
C SER A 97 -11.80 6.90 -24.36
N GLY A 98 -12.74 5.98 -24.11
CA GLY A 98 -12.64 4.60 -24.60
C GLY A 98 -11.40 3.88 -24.04
N GLU A 99 -10.55 3.43 -24.96
CA GLU A 99 -9.30 2.69 -24.70
C GLU A 99 -8.06 3.62 -24.61
N GLN A 100 -8.28 4.93 -24.53
CA GLN A 100 -7.22 5.92 -24.41
C GLN A 100 -7.39 6.75 -23.15
N LEU A 101 -6.27 7.07 -22.49
CA LEU A 101 -6.21 8.05 -21.41
C LEU A 101 -5.28 9.19 -21.80
N THR A 102 -5.75 10.42 -21.68
CA THR A 102 -4.92 11.61 -21.84
C THR A 102 -4.74 12.27 -20.49
N LEU A 103 -3.49 12.48 -20.08
CA LEU A 103 -3.10 13.26 -18.90
C LEU A 103 -2.33 14.50 -19.35
N SER A 104 -2.55 15.65 -18.73
CA SER A 104 -1.82 16.87 -19.07
C SER A 104 -1.66 17.85 -17.93
N ASP A 105 -0.66 18.71 -18.08
CA ASP A 105 -0.51 20.02 -17.44
C ASP A 105 -0.11 21.07 -18.50
N ASP A 106 0.36 22.25 -18.08
CA ASP A 106 0.79 23.33 -18.98
C ASP A 106 2.03 22.98 -19.82
N VAL A 107 2.77 21.93 -19.45
CA VAL A 107 4.06 21.57 -20.05
C VAL A 107 3.95 20.26 -20.84
N PHE A 108 3.33 19.24 -20.27
CA PHE A 108 3.29 17.88 -20.76
C PHE A 108 1.87 17.45 -21.11
N THR A 109 1.76 16.74 -22.21
CA THR A 109 0.61 15.90 -22.56
C THR A 109 1.10 14.46 -22.67
N VAL A 110 0.39 13.54 -22.04
CA VAL A 110 0.69 12.11 -22.01
C VAL A 110 -0.51 11.34 -22.51
N LEU A 111 -0.38 10.75 -23.69
CA LEU A 111 -1.38 9.83 -24.25
C LEU A 111 -1.01 8.39 -23.89
N ILE A 112 -1.92 7.68 -23.22
CA ILE A 112 -1.74 6.29 -22.82
C ILE A 112 -2.72 5.42 -23.60
N GLU A 113 -2.17 4.45 -24.31
CA GLU A 113 -2.91 3.45 -25.09
C GLU A 113 -2.10 2.15 -25.09
N ALA A 114 -2.78 1.00 -24.98
CA ALA A 114 -2.16 -0.33 -25.02
C ALA A 114 -0.91 -0.48 -24.11
N GLY A 115 -0.98 0.09 -22.90
CA GLY A 115 0.11 0.02 -21.90
C GLY A 115 1.33 0.89 -22.23
N VAL A 116 1.23 1.82 -23.17
CA VAL A 116 2.32 2.74 -23.52
C VAL A 116 1.88 4.20 -23.36
N ALA A 117 2.62 4.93 -22.52
CA ALA A 117 2.46 6.35 -22.30
C ALA A 117 3.41 7.13 -23.23
N SER A 118 2.87 7.91 -24.16
CA SER A 118 3.62 8.75 -25.09
C SER A 118 3.56 10.21 -24.63
N VAL A 119 4.72 10.82 -24.39
CA VAL A 119 4.85 12.17 -23.85
C VAL A 119 5.14 13.17 -24.96
N THR A 120 4.41 14.28 -24.99
CA THR A 120 4.56 15.43 -25.90
C THR A 120 4.45 16.74 -25.12
N PRO A 121 4.93 17.87 -25.66
CA PRO A 121 4.62 19.18 -25.08
C PRO A 121 3.17 19.59 -25.34
N THR A 122 2.53 20.24 -24.38
CA THR A 122 1.11 20.63 -24.45
C THR A 122 0.82 21.67 -25.54
N HIS A 123 1.67 22.68 -25.68
CA HIS A 123 1.44 23.81 -26.60
C HIS A 123 2.25 23.77 -27.89
N SER A 124 2.72 22.59 -28.31
CA SER A 124 3.54 22.48 -29.51
C SER A 124 3.27 21.18 -30.29
N HIS A 125 3.19 21.30 -31.61
CA HIS A 125 3.13 20.17 -32.54
C HIS A 125 4.46 19.40 -32.67
N SER A 126 5.42 19.60 -31.74
CA SER A 126 6.74 18.96 -31.82
C SER A 126 6.67 17.45 -31.65
N LYS A 127 7.68 16.75 -32.21
CA LYS A 127 7.86 15.30 -32.06
C LYS A 127 7.94 14.88 -30.58
N SER A 128 7.40 13.69 -30.29
CA SER A 128 7.42 13.00 -28.99
C SER A 128 8.68 13.25 -28.15
N TRP A 129 8.45 13.69 -26.91
CA TRP A 129 9.47 13.91 -25.88
C TRP A 129 9.91 12.61 -25.18
N GLY A 130 9.11 11.55 -25.28
CA GLY A 130 9.42 10.30 -24.60
C GLY A 130 8.32 9.27 -24.72
N ARG A 131 8.65 8.04 -24.30
CA ARG A 131 7.68 6.97 -24.12
C ARG A 131 8.01 6.22 -22.83
N LEU A 132 6.98 5.85 -22.09
CA LEU A 132 7.05 4.95 -20.93
C LEU A 132 6.17 3.73 -21.20
N LYS A 133 6.60 2.55 -20.77
CA LYS A 133 5.83 1.32 -20.86
C LYS A 133 5.33 0.92 -19.48
N ARG A 134 4.14 0.34 -19.40
CA ARG A 134 3.58 -0.17 -18.15
C ARG A 134 4.53 -1.21 -17.54
N VAL A 135 4.70 -1.15 -16.23
CA VAL A 135 5.48 -2.11 -15.44
C VAL A 135 4.69 -2.52 -14.21
N VAL A 136 4.93 -3.74 -13.74
CA VAL A 136 4.42 -4.23 -12.45
C VAL A 136 5.64 -4.60 -11.63
N ARG A 137 5.87 -3.86 -10.53
CA ARG A 137 6.96 -4.15 -9.61
C ARG A 137 6.48 -5.13 -8.54
N GLN A 138 7.42 -5.95 -8.08
CA GLN A 138 7.22 -6.89 -6.98
C GLN A 138 8.27 -6.61 -5.91
N SER A 139 7.89 -6.74 -4.64
CA SER A 139 8.83 -6.65 -3.53
C SER A 139 9.92 -7.72 -3.64
N VAL A 140 11.15 -7.35 -3.31
CA VAL A 140 12.29 -8.29 -3.20
C VAL A 140 12.15 -9.25 -2.02
N THR A 141 11.27 -8.94 -1.06
CA THR A 141 10.96 -9.83 0.09
C THR A 141 9.64 -10.58 -0.09
N MET A 142 9.01 -10.51 -1.26
CA MET A 142 7.78 -11.25 -1.54
C MET A 142 7.98 -12.76 -1.40
N GLY A 143 7.08 -13.43 -0.69
CA GLY A 143 7.16 -14.86 -0.43
C GLY A 143 8.29 -15.26 0.51
N MET A 144 8.86 -14.32 1.28
CA MET A 144 9.97 -14.63 2.19
C MET A 144 9.52 -15.72 3.18
N PRO A 145 10.21 -16.88 3.22
CA PRO A 145 9.82 -17.97 4.10
C PRO A 145 10.10 -17.58 5.55
N ALA A 146 9.26 -18.10 6.45
CA ALA A 146 9.51 -18.02 7.88
C ALA A 146 10.84 -18.72 8.21
N PRO A 147 11.73 -18.10 9.01
CA PRO A 147 12.92 -18.79 9.50
C PRO A 147 12.52 -19.93 10.44
N LYS A 148 13.43 -20.89 10.66
CA LYS A 148 13.17 -22.17 11.37
C LYS A 148 12.52 -22.03 12.75
N GLU A 149 12.74 -20.90 13.43
CA GLU A 149 12.26 -20.62 14.79
C GLU A 149 11.19 -19.52 14.83
N ALA A 150 10.72 -19.06 13.68
CA ALA A 150 9.59 -18.14 13.64
C ALA A 150 8.28 -18.86 13.96
N VAL A 151 7.40 -18.13 14.64
CA VAL A 151 5.98 -18.44 14.73
C VAL A 151 5.34 -18.03 13.41
N VAL A 152 4.84 -19.01 12.66
CA VAL A 152 3.98 -18.76 11.50
C VAL A 152 2.60 -18.37 12.03
N LEU A 153 2.20 -17.12 11.78
CA LEU A 153 0.92 -16.59 12.23
C LEU A 153 -0.18 -16.88 11.21
N PHE A 154 0.16 -16.84 9.91
CA PHE A 154 -0.73 -17.24 8.83
C PHE A 154 0.04 -17.57 7.55
N ALA A 155 -0.27 -18.73 6.96
CA ALA A 155 0.31 -19.19 5.69
C ALA A 155 -0.74 -19.82 4.74
N GLY A 156 -2.00 -19.37 4.82
CA GLY A 156 -3.07 -19.74 3.87
C GLY A 156 -4.31 -20.35 4.52
N GLU A 157 -4.15 -21.25 5.49
CA GLU A 157 -5.29 -21.99 6.07
C GLU A 157 -5.31 -21.97 7.60
N ALA A 158 -4.18 -22.29 8.24
CA ALA A 158 -4.04 -22.36 9.69
C ALA A 158 -4.29 -20.99 10.35
N THR A 159 -5.21 -20.94 11.33
CA THR A 159 -5.63 -19.73 12.04
C THR A 159 -5.49 -19.85 13.57
N GLU A 160 -4.84 -20.90 14.06
CA GLU A 160 -4.71 -21.18 15.50
C GLU A 160 -4.01 -20.06 16.23
N GLN A 161 -3.08 -19.35 15.57
CA GLN A 161 -2.36 -18.21 16.14
C GLN A 161 -3.14 -16.89 16.06
N LEU A 162 -4.39 -16.93 15.62
CA LEU A 162 -5.22 -15.77 15.35
C LEU A 162 -6.56 -15.87 16.09
N LEU A 163 -7.05 -14.71 16.54
CA LEU A 163 -8.36 -14.50 17.13
C LEU A 163 -9.21 -13.70 16.15
N ASP A 164 -10.46 -14.12 15.97
CA ASP A 164 -11.43 -13.51 15.05
C ASP A 164 -10.99 -13.56 13.57
N ALA A 165 -10.15 -14.53 13.22
CA ALA A 165 -9.69 -14.73 11.85
C ALA A 165 -10.86 -15.06 10.91
N ARG A 166 -10.91 -14.36 9.77
CA ARG A 166 -11.79 -14.65 8.65
C ARG A 166 -10.94 -14.83 7.40
N ILE A 167 -11.23 -15.87 6.64
CA ILE A 167 -10.49 -16.23 5.43
C ILE A 167 -11.43 -16.09 4.23
N THR A 168 -10.94 -15.54 3.12
CA THR A 168 -11.69 -15.50 1.86
C THR A 168 -11.73 -16.86 1.19
N ASP A 169 -12.59 -17.04 0.18
CA ASP A 169 -12.63 -18.27 -0.61
C ASP A 169 -11.30 -18.57 -1.32
N GLU A 170 -10.48 -17.53 -1.57
CA GLU A 170 -9.14 -17.64 -2.15
C GLU A 170 -8.03 -17.92 -1.11
N GLY A 171 -8.37 -18.20 0.15
CA GLY A 171 -7.40 -18.51 1.19
C GLY A 171 -6.62 -17.29 1.70
N LEU A 172 -7.20 -16.09 1.62
CA LEU A 172 -6.55 -14.85 2.08
C LEU A 172 -7.11 -14.41 3.44
N LEU A 173 -6.22 -13.99 4.33
CA LEU A 173 -6.61 -13.47 5.64
C LEU A 173 -7.23 -12.08 5.50
N MET A 174 -8.41 -11.91 6.08
CA MET A 174 -9.11 -10.63 6.18
C MET A 174 -8.60 -9.78 7.36
N GLU A 175 -8.89 -8.48 7.28
CA GLU A 175 -8.67 -7.52 8.35
C GLU A 175 -9.50 -7.80 9.62
N GLY A 176 -9.10 -7.17 10.74
CA GLY A 176 -9.83 -7.25 12.01
C GLY A 176 -9.42 -8.44 12.87
N VAL A 177 -8.17 -8.87 12.78
CA VAL A 177 -7.66 -10.08 13.42
C VAL A 177 -6.58 -9.72 14.44
N LEU A 178 -6.63 -10.39 15.60
CA LEU A 178 -5.63 -10.25 16.65
C LEU A 178 -4.76 -11.51 16.70
N THR A 179 -3.46 -11.34 16.84
CA THR A 179 -2.55 -12.48 17.11
C THR A 179 -2.80 -13.03 18.51
N ARG A 180 -2.57 -14.33 18.72
CA ARG A 180 -2.55 -14.94 20.06
C ARG A 180 -1.23 -14.68 20.78
N PRO A 181 -0.05 -14.83 20.15
CA PRO A 181 1.20 -14.49 20.80
C PRO A 181 1.25 -13.00 21.17
N VAL A 182 1.62 -12.72 22.41
CA VAL A 182 2.01 -11.36 22.81
C VAL A 182 3.44 -11.11 22.33
N VAL A 183 3.76 -9.85 22.01
CA VAL A 183 5.06 -9.51 21.45
C VAL A 183 5.83 -8.54 22.35
N THR A 184 7.13 -8.76 22.45
CA THR A 184 8.13 -7.83 23.00
C THR A 184 9.04 -7.37 21.87
N ASP A 185 10.30 -7.83 21.84
CA ASP A 185 11.23 -7.57 20.74
C ASP A 185 11.07 -8.62 19.65
N PHE A 186 10.99 -8.18 18.40
CA PHE A 186 10.76 -9.11 17.29
C PHE A 186 11.19 -8.59 15.92
N ARG A 187 11.31 -9.55 15.00
CA ARG A 187 11.23 -9.37 13.56
C ARG A 187 9.92 -9.95 13.04
N LEU A 188 9.26 -9.25 12.14
CA LEU A 188 8.01 -9.68 11.50
C LEU A 188 8.13 -9.54 9.99
N HIS A 189 7.49 -10.44 9.27
CA HIS A 189 7.17 -10.30 7.85
C HIS A 189 5.67 -10.41 7.67
N LEU A 190 5.12 -9.55 6.82
CA LEU A 190 3.71 -9.52 6.48
C LEU A 190 3.56 -9.10 5.02
N GLU A 191 2.81 -9.90 4.25
CA GLU A 191 2.33 -9.48 2.94
C GLU A 191 0.92 -8.93 3.04
N PHE A 192 0.68 -7.81 2.38
CA PHE A 192 -0.64 -7.20 2.30
C PHE A 192 -0.95 -6.69 0.90
N ARG A 193 -2.24 -6.55 0.60
CA ARG A 193 -2.75 -6.01 -0.66
C ARG A 193 -3.94 -5.12 -0.39
N THR A 194 -3.87 -3.88 -0.87
CA THR A 194 -4.98 -2.93 -0.78
C THR A 194 -5.98 -3.16 -1.92
N PRO A 195 -7.28 -2.95 -1.67
CA PRO A 195 -8.29 -3.02 -2.72
C PRO A 195 -8.18 -1.84 -3.68
N PHE A 196 -8.70 -2.00 -4.90
CA PHE A 196 -8.90 -0.88 -5.82
C PHE A 196 -10.21 -0.17 -5.47
N MET A 197 -10.10 1.09 -5.03
CA MET A 197 -11.23 1.91 -4.58
C MET A 197 -11.22 3.28 -5.26
N PRO A 198 -11.45 3.35 -6.58
CA PRO A 198 -11.20 4.55 -7.37
C PRO A 198 -12.05 5.75 -6.94
N ASN A 199 -13.28 5.51 -6.43
CA ASN A 199 -14.19 6.55 -5.96
C ASN A 199 -13.89 7.02 -4.52
N SER A 200 -12.89 6.44 -3.86
CA SER A 200 -12.52 6.77 -2.48
C SER A 200 -11.19 7.52 -2.43
N LEU A 201 -11.07 8.42 -1.46
CA LEU A 201 -9.88 9.24 -1.25
C LEU A 201 -9.50 9.25 0.24
N GLY A 202 -8.25 9.64 0.51
CA GLY A 202 -7.73 9.79 1.86
C GLY A 202 -7.88 8.52 2.71
N GLN A 203 -8.31 8.68 3.97
CA GLN A 203 -8.43 7.57 4.93
C GLN A 203 -9.58 6.60 4.65
N ALA A 204 -10.40 6.83 3.61
CA ALA A 204 -11.47 5.93 3.21
C ALA A 204 -11.07 4.98 2.05
N ARG A 205 -9.80 5.03 1.63
CA ARG A 205 -9.27 4.32 0.46
C ARG A 205 -8.28 3.23 0.87
N GLY A 206 -8.78 2.02 1.07
CA GLY A 206 -7.95 0.84 1.35
C GLY A 206 -7.25 0.86 2.71
N ASN A 207 -7.92 1.37 3.75
CA ASN A 207 -7.38 1.61 5.08
C ASN A 207 -7.39 0.37 5.99
N SER A 208 -6.25 0.11 6.62
CA SER A 208 -6.03 -0.86 7.70
C SER A 208 -4.80 -0.41 8.49
N GLY A 209 -4.23 -1.25 9.34
CA GLY A 209 -3.01 -0.91 10.06
C GLY A 209 -2.46 -2.08 10.84
N VAL A 210 -1.14 -2.10 11.02
CA VAL A 210 -0.45 -3.06 11.87
C VAL A 210 -0.22 -2.40 13.23
N TYR A 211 -1.09 -2.72 14.19
CA TYR A 211 -0.99 -2.22 15.55
C TYR A 211 -0.14 -3.16 16.41
N ILE A 212 1.12 -2.81 16.58
CA ILE A 212 2.09 -3.53 17.41
C ILE A 212 1.75 -3.29 18.88
N GLN A 213 1.63 -4.38 19.64
CA GLN A 213 1.15 -4.38 21.02
C GLN A 213 -0.23 -3.71 21.19
N GLN A 214 -1.03 -3.56 20.12
CA GLN A 214 -2.24 -2.71 20.11
C GLN A 214 -1.97 -1.22 20.46
N ARG A 215 -0.73 -0.74 20.34
CA ARG A 215 -0.29 0.60 20.76
C ARG A 215 0.23 1.45 19.61
N TYR A 216 1.08 0.86 18.79
CA TYR A 216 1.85 1.56 17.77
C TYR A 216 1.42 1.06 16.40
N GLU A 217 0.82 1.95 15.62
CA GLU A 217 0.29 1.68 14.30
C GLU A 217 1.35 1.99 13.25
N VAL A 218 1.68 0.97 12.48
CA VAL A 218 2.25 1.14 11.15
C VAL A 218 1.10 1.15 10.16
N GLN A 219 0.90 2.27 9.49
CA GLN A 219 -0.26 2.49 8.65
C GLN A 219 -0.29 1.57 7.43
N VAL A 220 -1.48 1.08 7.06
CA VAL A 220 -1.74 0.42 5.77
C VAL A 220 -2.83 1.19 5.04
N LEU A 221 -2.52 1.73 3.87
CA LEU A 221 -3.47 2.54 3.11
C LEU A 221 -3.16 2.42 1.61
N ASP A 222 -4.15 2.56 0.72
CA ASP A 222 -3.84 2.81 -0.69
C ASP A 222 -3.29 4.23 -0.84
N SER A 223 -1.97 4.34 -0.71
CA SER A 223 -1.22 5.60 -0.82
C SER A 223 -0.44 5.71 -2.11
N PHE A 224 -0.77 4.90 -3.13
CA PHE A 224 -0.08 4.92 -4.41
C PHE A 224 -0.17 6.31 -5.06
N GLY A 225 1.00 6.92 -5.31
CA GLY A 225 1.12 8.26 -5.89
C GLY A 225 0.70 9.40 -4.97
N LEU A 226 0.59 9.17 -3.66
CA LEU A 226 0.44 10.22 -2.65
C LEU A 226 1.79 10.70 -2.11
N ALA A 227 1.77 11.73 -1.27
CA ALA A 227 2.97 12.38 -0.74
C ALA A 227 3.77 11.52 0.26
N GLY A 228 3.16 10.49 0.85
CA GLY A 228 3.76 9.69 1.92
C GLY A 228 3.77 10.42 3.26
N VAL A 229 2.64 10.99 3.69
CA VAL A 229 2.56 11.67 5.00
C VAL A 229 2.37 10.68 6.17
N HIS A 230 2.42 11.16 7.42
CA HIS A 230 2.44 10.31 8.61
C HIS A 230 1.20 9.39 8.79
N ASN A 231 0.08 9.68 8.14
CA ASN A 231 -1.15 8.88 8.17
C ASN A 231 -1.41 8.14 6.84
N GLU A 232 -0.42 8.08 5.96
CA GLU A 232 -0.42 7.29 4.73
C GLU A 232 0.42 6.01 4.91
N CYS A 233 0.38 5.10 3.94
CA CYS A 233 0.97 3.76 4.03
C CYS A 233 2.45 3.81 4.50
N GLY A 234 2.74 3.11 5.57
CA GLY A 234 4.07 3.04 6.18
C GLY A 234 4.36 4.20 7.13
N GLY A 235 3.48 5.19 7.22
CA GLY A 235 3.53 6.25 8.22
C GLY A 235 3.34 5.71 9.64
N ILE A 236 4.02 6.35 10.57
CA ILE A 236 3.80 6.16 12.00
C ILE A 236 2.82 7.25 12.42
N TYR A 237 1.57 6.84 12.65
CA TYR A 237 0.43 7.76 12.70
C TYR A 237 0.61 8.87 13.75
N ARG A 238 0.50 10.13 13.29
CA ARG A 238 0.73 11.39 14.04
C ARG A 238 2.16 11.61 14.55
N GLN A 239 3.13 10.80 14.15
CA GLN A 239 4.52 10.93 14.60
C GLN A 239 5.48 11.18 13.44
N ARG A 240 5.48 10.32 12.42
CA ARG A 240 6.51 10.37 11.37
C ARG A 240 6.04 9.87 10.00
N PRO A 241 6.22 10.66 8.92
CA PRO A 241 6.06 10.16 7.55
C PRO A 241 7.15 9.14 7.20
N PRO A 242 6.86 8.13 6.34
CA PRO A 242 7.92 7.30 5.77
C PRO A 242 8.94 8.16 5.02
N GLN A 243 10.21 7.74 5.02
CA GLN A 243 11.28 8.45 4.29
C GLN A 243 11.02 8.49 2.77
N VAL A 244 10.35 7.47 2.24
CA VAL A 244 9.92 7.37 0.85
C VAL A 244 8.54 6.72 0.83
N ASN A 245 7.59 7.26 0.07
CA ASN A 245 6.35 6.55 -0.22
C ASN A 245 6.65 5.37 -1.15
N MET A 246 6.68 4.17 -0.58
CA MET A 246 6.94 2.92 -1.29
C MET A 246 5.68 2.11 -1.59
N ALA A 247 4.49 2.71 -1.48
CA ALA A 247 3.25 2.07 -1.84
C ALA A 247 3.24 1.74 -3.35
N LEU A 248 3.01 0.47 -3.66
CA LEU A 248 2.69 -0.03 -4.99
C LEU A 248 1.19 0.18 -5.31
N PRO A 249 0.78 0.08 -6.58
CA PRO A 249 -0.61 0.23 -6.97
C PRO A 249 -1.55 -0.74 -6.24
N PRO A 250 -2.84 -0.38 -6.05
CA PRO A 250 -3.83 -1.30 -5.49
C PRO A 250 -3.92 -2.59 -6.31
N LEU A 251 -4.32 -3.67 -5.65
CA LEU A 251 -4.30 -5.05 -6.15
C LEU A 251 -2.91 -5.64 -6.43
N VAL A 252 -1.82 -4.91 -6.14
CA VAL A 252 -0.46 -5.45 -6.11
C VAL A 252 -0.09 -5.82 -4.68
N TRP A 253 0.50 -7.00 -4.49
CA TRP A 253 0.99 -7.43 -3.19
C TRP A 253 2.22 -6.63 -2.77
N GLN A 254 2.27 -6.29 -1.49
CA GLN A 254 3.31 -5.50 -0.87
C GLN A 254 3.82 -6.21 0.38
N THR A 255 5.03 -5.90 0.83
CA THR A 255 5.61 -6.49 2.04
C THR A 255 5.94 -5.42 3.07
N TYR A 256 5.69 -5.75 4.33
CA TYR A 256 6.37 -5.15 5.47
C TYR A 256 7.31 -6.14 6.12
N ASP A 257 8.56 -5.72 6.28
CA ASP A 257 9.52 -6.34 7.19
C ASP A 257 9.78 -5.36 8.34
N ILE A 258 9.35 -5.73 9.54
CA ILE A 258 9.39 -4.86 10.73
C ILE A 258 10.34 -5.44 11.76
N TYR A 259 11.23 -4.61 12.26
CA TYR A 259 12.03 -4.87 13.45
C TYR A 259 11.55 -3.93 14.54
N PHE A 260 11.13 -4.49 15.67
CA PHE A 260 10.58 -3.75 16.78
C PHE A 260 11.29 -4.13 18.07
N ARG A 261 11.66 -3.11 18.84
CA ARG A 261 12.11 -3.22 20.23
C ARG A 261 11.03 -2.58 21.10
N ALA A 262 10.46 -3.35 22.02
CA ALA A 262 9.46 -2.84 22.94
C ALA A 262 10.03 -1.74 23.86
N ALA A 263 9.17 -0.84 24.33
CA ALA A 263 9.55 0.11 25.38
C ALA A 263 10.04 -0.66 26.62
N ARG A 264 10.99 -0.06 27.36
CA ARG A 264 11.51 -0.63 28.60
C ARG A 264 10.88 0.05 29.79
N PHE A 265 10.67 -0.72 30.85
CA PHE A 265 10.05 -0.27 32.08
C PHE A 265 10.87 -0.79 33.27
N SER A 266 10.92 -0.01 34.34
CA SER A 266 11.47 -0.44 35.63
C SER A 266 10.52 -1.42 36.33
N ASP A 267 11.01 -2.07 37.40
CA ASP A 267 10.22 -3.01 38.21
C ASP A 267 9.00 -2.34 38.89
N VAL A 268 9.06 -1.02 39.09
CA VAL A 268 7.95 -0.22 39.63
C VAL A 268 7.01 0.32 38.53
N GLY A 269 7.24 -0.06 37.28
CA GLY A 269 6.35 0.24 36.15
C GLY A 269 6.60 1.58 35.44
N GLU A 270 7.70 2.26 35.74
CA GLU A 270 8.06 3.53 35.08
C GLU A 270 8.76 3.27 33.75
N LYS A 271 8.39 3.98 32.68
CA LYS A 271 9.03 3.84 31.37
C LYS A 271 10.46 4.39 31.43
N THR A 272 11.45 3.54 31.17
CA THR A 272 12.87 3.90 31.15
C THR A 272 13.40 4.16 29.75
N GLU A 273 12.82 3.50 28.72
CA GLU A 273 13.17 3.72 27.32
C GLU A 273 11.95 3.61 26.41
N ASN A 274 11.90 4.43 25.37
CA ASN A 274 10.88 4.34 24.33
C ASN A 274 11.06 3.09 23.45
N ALA A 275 9.96 2.63 22.87
CA ALA A 275 10.01 1.58 21.85
C ALA A 275 10.76 2.10 20.61
N ARG A 276 11.44 1.21 19.90
CA ARG A 276 12.15 1.54 18.65
C ARG A 276 11.69 0.66 17.50
N ILE A 277 11.62 1.24 16.30
CA ILE A 277 11.11 0.54 15.12
C ILE A 277 11.95 0.83 13.87
N THR A 278 12.21 -0.23 13.11
CA THR A 278 12.74 -0.16 11.74
C THR A 278 11.75 -0.86 10.82
N ILE A 279 11.41 -0.23 9.71
CA ILE A 279 10.41 -0.75 8.77
C ILE A 279 11.01 -0.71 7.37
N TYR A 280 10.97 -1.86 6.70
CA TYR A 280 11.17 -1.96 5.26
C TYR A 280 9.81 -2.17 4.59
N HIS A 281 9.51 -1.34 3.60
CA HIS A 281 8.33 -1.47 2.76
C HIS A 281 8.79 -1.84 1.36
N ASN A 282 8.37 -3.02 0.88
CA ASN A 282 8.81 -3.57 -0.39
C ASN A 282 10.35 -3.70 -0.51
N GLY A 283 11.00 -4.01 0.61
CA GLY A 283 12.46 -4.14 0.73
C GLY A 283 13.23 -2.82 0.85
N VAL A 284 12.56 -1.67 0.82
CA VAL A 284 13.18 -0.35 0.98
C VAL A 284 12.97 0.14 2.42
N ALA A 285 14.03 0.56 3.10
CA ALA A 285 13.93 1.14 4.44
C ALA A 285 13.14 2.46 4.39
N ILE A 286 12.01 2.51 5.08
CA ILE A 286 11.16 3.71 5.19
C ILE A 286 11.19 4.33 6.58
N HIS A 287 11.63 3.58 7.59
CA HIS A 287 11.98 4.06 8.93
C HIS A 287 13.19 3.29 9.42
N SER A 288 14.16 3.99 10.01
CA SER A 288 15.41 3.40 10.52
C SER A 288 15.60 3.73 11.99
N ASN A 289 15.53 2.71 12.85
CA ASN A 289 15.69 2.80 14.31
C ASN A 289 14.94 3.99 14.97
N TYR A 290 13.72 4.26 14.49
CA TYR A 290 12.95 5.39 14.95
C TYR A 290 12.41 5.16 16.36
N GLU A 291 12.47 6.19 17.18
CA GLU A 291 11.99 6.18 18.55
C GLU A 291 10.51 6.58 18.62
N LEU A 292 9.67 5.66 19.11
CA LEU A 292 8.23 5.86 19.28
C LEU A 292 7.99 6.56 20.61
N THR A 293 7.62 7.84 20.56
CA THR A 293 7.54 8.70 21.76
C THR A 293 6.28 8.46 22.58
N SER A 294 5.24 7.90 21.96
CA SER A 294 3.95 7.59 22.58
C SER A 294 3.16 6.59 21.74
N LYS A 295 2.00 6.15 22.24
CA LYS A 295 0.99 5.40 21.46
C LYS A 295 0.58 6.20 20.21
N THR A 296 0.19 5.53 19.14
CA THR A 296 -0.38 6.19 17.95
C THR A 296 -1.90 6.11 17.95
N GLY A 297 -2.56 7.02 17.22
CA GLY A 297 -3.99 6.93 16.87
C GLY A 297 -4.90 6.43 17.99
N ALA A 298 -5.70 5.41 17.66
CA ALA A 298 -6.61 4.73 18.58
C ALA A 298 -5.92 3.66 19.47
N GLY A 299 -4.59 3.59 19.47
CA GLY A 299 -3.82 2.62 20.23
C GLY A 299 -3.99 2.76 21.74
N LYS A 300 -3.71 1.67 22.47
CA LYS A 300 -3.82 1.58 23.93
C LYS A 300 -2.69 2.36 24.64
N PRO A 301 -2.92 2.94 25.85
CA PRO A 301 -1.90 3.67 26.61
C PRO A 301 -0.71 2.79 27.00
N GLU A 302 0.52 3.22 26.74
CA GLU A 302 1.75 2.45 27.00
C GLU A 302 1.83 1.87 28.41
N GLY A 303 2.51 0.72 28.54
CA GLY A 303 2.70 0.04 29.83
C GLY A 303 3.55 -1.22 29.68
N PRO A 304 4.02 -1.80 30.80
CA PRO A 304 5.01 -2.88 30.82
C PRO A 304 4.47 -4.22 30.30
N GLN A 305 3.14 -4.41 30.20
CA GLN A 305 2.59 -5.65 29.71
C GLN A 305 2.78 -5.78 28.19
N ALA A 306 3.37 -6.91 27.78
CA ALA A 306 3.37 -7.34 26.39
C ALA A 306 1.92 -7.55 25.91
N MET A 307 1.64 -7.15 24.67
CA MET A 307 0.34 -7.33 24.04
C MET A 307 0.48 -7.86 22.62
N PRO A 308 -0.59 -8.45 22.05
CA PRO A 308 -0.55 -8.96 20.69
C PRO A 308 -0.51 -7.86 19.62
N ILE A 309 -0.25 -8.29 18.39
CA ILE A 309 -0.42 -7.49 17.17
C ILE A 309 -1.86 -7.57 16.67
N LEU A 310 -2.43 -6.42 16.30
CA LEU A 310 -3.75 -6.29 15.66
C LEU A 310 -3.57 -5.85 14.20
N LEU A 311 -4.25 -6.53 13.26
CA LEU A 311 -4.48 -6.02 11.91
C LEU A 311 -5.84 -5.32 11.90
N GLN A 312 -5.84 -3.99 11.80
CA GLN A 312 -7.02 -3.16 12.00
C GLN A 312 -8.10 -3.39 10.92
N ASN A 313 -9.36 -3.45 11.33
CA ASN A 313 -10.49 -3.35 10.42
C ASN A 313 -11.00 -1.90 10.34
N HIS A 314 -10.80 -1.24 9.19
CA HIS A 314 -11.35 0.08 8.89
C HIS A 314 -12.46 0.02 7.81
N ARG A 315 -13.10 -1.14 7.68
CA ARG A 315 -14.16 -1.44 6.71
C ARG A 315 -13.72 -1.35 5.25
N ASP A 316 -12.42 -1.43 5.00
CA ASP A 316 -11.84 -1.60 3.67
C ASP A 316 -11.29 -3.03 3.53
N PRO A 317 -11.55 -3.71 2.41
CA PRO A 317 -11.17 -5.10 2.23
C PRO A 317 -9.68 -5.27 1.88
N VAL A 318 -8.81 -4.90 2.81
CA VAL A 318 -7.37 -5.21 2.76
C VAL A 318 -7.17 -6.70 3.00
N ARG A 319 -6.26 -7.33 2.24
CA ARG A 319 -5.96 -8.76 2.36
C ARG A 319 -4.54 -8.99 2.80
N PHE A 320 -4.35 -10.02 3.60
CA PHE A 320 -3.07 -10.40 4.18
C PHE A 320 -2.72 -11.84 3.84
N ARG A 321 -1.42 -12.11 3.74
CA ARG A 321 -0.85 -13.47 3.65
C ARG A 321 0.60 -13.47 4.14
N ASN A 322 1.21 -14.65 4.16
CA ASN A 322 2.61 -14.86 4.55
C ASN A 322 3.00 -14.01 5.76
N PHE A 323 2.35 -14.31 6.89
CA PHE A 323 2.48 -13.55 8.11
C PHE A 323 3.22 -14.40 9.14
N TRP A 324 4.42 -13.97 9.52
CA TRP A 324 5.22 -14.66 10.53
C TRP A 324 5.99 -13.69 11.41
N LEU A 325 6.37 -14.21 12.57
CA LEU A 325 7.00 -13.49 13.67
C LEU A 325 8.19 -14.30 14.18
N TYR A 326 9.33 -13.66 14.36
CA TYR A 326 10.50 -14.22 15.04
C TYR A 326 10.84 -13.34 16.24
N HIS A 327 10.80 -13.91 17.45
CA HIS A 327 11.19 -13.19 18.66
C HIS A 327 12.69 -12.89 18.66
N LEU A 328 13.05 -11.66 18.96
CA LEU A 328 14.45 -11.28 19.13
C LEU A 328 14.82 -11.38 20.61
N PRO A 329 16.07 -11.77 20.93
CA PRO A 329 16.56 -11.69 22.30
C PRO A 329 16.40 -10.27 22.83
N THR A 330 15.86 -10.15 24.04
CA THR A 330 15.70 -8.84 24.69
C THR A 330 17.08 -8.25 24.95
N GLN A 331 17.32 -7.08 24.36
CA GLN A 331 18.48 -6.24 24.68
C GLN A 331 18.18 -5.31 25.85
#